data_AF-A0AAJ6DPX9-F1
#
_entry.id   AF-A0AAJ6DPX9-F1
#
_cell.length_a   1.000
_cell.length_b   1.000
_cell.length_c   1.000
_cell.angle_alpha   90.00
_cell.angle_beta   90.00
_cell.angle_gamma   90.00
#
_symmetry.space_group_name_H-M   'P 1'
#
loop_
_entity.id
_entity.type
_entity.pdbx_description
1 polymer ?
#
loop_
_entity_poly.entity_id
_entity_poly.type
_entity_poly.pdbx_seq_one_letter_code
_entity_poly.pdbx_strand_id
1 'polypeptide(L)'
;MQESAHDGTPRYPTSLGTSDADSISLLGHDLAGELMGKVGFGELALWLVTQRRPEPGDVRVFEAVLVALADHGFTPTAITTRLTYLSAPDSVQGALAAGLLGGGSRFLGVTEDCGAFLHDIVAAHPQRLPDEADEAGWDRLALQTVRVAHAQRRRVPGLGHPVHKVRDPRTPVLLRIAEDNGRKGPHLRLFEAVGRVHPQVLGRTLPLNGAGVCGAALADLGLPVGLLRGFALLARTAGLLGHLAEEQRAPVGMDVYLSVDRNARYADPSGNG
;
A
#
# COMPACT_ATOMS: atom_id res chain seq x y z
N MET A 1 -10.92 16.04 47.07
CA MET A 1 -11.32 15.40 45.80
C MET A 1 -12.32 16.36 45.16
N GLN A 2 -11.85 17.25 44.28
CA GLN A 2 -12.71 18.25 43.65
C GLN A 2 -13.31 17.63 42.38
N GLU A 3 -14.61 17.37 42.41
CA GLU A 3 -15.42 17.15 41.21
C GLU A 3 -15.37 18.44 40.36
N SER A 4 -14.71 18.38 39.20
CA SER A 4 -14.71 19.50 38.28
C SER A 4 -16.09 19.62 37.64
N ALA A 5 -16.75 20.75 37.85
CA ALA A 5 -18.01 21.08 37.20
C ALA A 5 -17.87 20.94 35.67
N HIS A 6 -18.70 20.08 35.08
CA HIS A 6 -18.77 19.90 33.64
C HIS A 6 -19.53 21.10 33.05
N ASP A 7 -18.87 22.01 32.33
CA ASP A 7 -19.48 23.27 31.84
C ASP A 7 -20.51 23.10 30.71
N GLY A 8 -20.84 21.85 30.35
CA GLY A 8 -21.78 21.52 29.28
C GLY A 8 -21.20 21.54 27.87
N THR A 9 -19.95 21.98 27.67
CA THR A 9 -19.29 21.98 26.36
C THR A 9 -18.89 20.55 25.95
N PRO A 10 -19.33 20.06 24.78
CA PRO A 10 -18.89 18.78 24.25
C PRO A 10 -17.38 18.75 24.03
N ARG A 11 -16.72 17.64 24.41
CA ARG A 11 -15.28 17.44 24.22
C ARG A 11 -15.02 16.29 23.24
N TYR A 12 -14.16 16.55 22.26
CA TYR A 12 -13.73 15.57 21.26
C TYR A 12 -12.21 15.43 21.30
N PRO A 13 -11.67 14.59 22.19
CA PRO A 13 -10.23 14.46 22.35
C PRO A 13 -9.58 13.90 21.09
N THR A 14 -8.40 14.43 20.74
CA THR A 14 -7.57 13.96 19.63
C THR A 14 -6.10 14.01 20.03
N SER A 15 -5.32 13.05 19.55
CA SER A 15 -3.86 13.04 19.67
C SER A 15 -3.16 13.45 18.37
N LEU A 16 -3.93 13.93 17.39
CA LEU A 16 -3.40 14.37 16.10
C LEU A 16 -3.15 15.87 16.08
N GLY A 17 -4.15 16.70 15.80
CA GLY A 17 -3.92 18.14 15.71
C GLY A 17 -5.11 18.97 16.12
N THR A 18 -4.81 20.19 16.54
CA THR A 18 -5.77 21.25 16.85
C THR A 18 -5.26 22.56 16.26
N SER A 19 -6.14 23.53 16.07
CA SER A 19 -5.74 24.87 15.65
C SER A 19 -6.60 25.91 16.34
N ASP A 20 -6.02 27.08 16.60
CA ASP A 20 -6.73 28.27 17.05
C ASP A 20 -6.37 29.47 16.15
N ALA A 21 -6.63 30.69 16.61
CA ALA A 21 -6.38 31.91 15.83
C ALA A 21 -4.89 32.14 15.53
N ASP A 22 -4.00 31.61 16.38
CA ASP A 22 -2.58 31.97 16.41
C ASP A 22 -1.65 30.75 16.24
N SER A 23 -2.15 29.53 16.42
CA SER A 23 -1.35 28.31 16.42
C SER A 23 -2.03 27.13 15.73
N ILE A 24 -1.20 26.23 15.17
CA ILE A 24 -1.62 24.92 14.68
C ILE A 24 -0.71 23.88 15.31
N SER A 25 -1.30 22.95 16.06
CA SER A 25 -0.60 21.82 16.64
C SER A 25 -0.80 20.55 15.81
N LEU A 26 0.25 19.76 15.68
CA LEU A 26 0.20 18.43 15.07
C LEU A 26 1.15 17.49 15.82
N LEU A 27 0.63 16.37 16.30
CA LEU A 27 1.31 15.38 17.14
C LEU A 27 1.96 16.01 18.39
N GLY A 28 1.35 17.07 18.92
CA GLY A 28 1.86 17.83 20.06
C GLY A 28 2.96 18.84 19.72
N HIS A 29 3.27 19.04 18.44
CA HIS A 29 4.26 20.00 17.95
C HIS A 29 3.59 21.21 17.27
N ASP A 30 4.23 22.37 17.32
CA ASP A 30 3.84 23.51 16.50
C ASP A 30 4.13 23.21 15.02
N LEU A 31 3.09 23.15 14.21
CA LEU A 31 3.20 22.79 12.79
C LEU A 31 4.12 23.74 12.03
N ALA A 32 3.99 25.04 12.25
CA ALA A 32 4.68 26.07 11.48
C ALA A 32 6.15 26.24 11.91
N GLY A 33 6.42 26.24 13.21
CA GLY A 33 7.73 26.48 13.80
C GLY A 33 8.57 25.21 13.94
N GLU A 34 7.97 24.04 14.15
CA GLU A 34 8.70 22.81 14.48
C GLU A 34 8.69 21.75 13.38
N LEU A 35 7.66 21.71 12.53
CA LEU A 35 7.52 20.66 11.50
C LEU A 35 7.81 21.15 10.08
N MET A 36 7.23 22.27 9.67
CA MET A 36 7.39 22.79 8.31
C MET A 36 8.87 23.05 7.96
N GLY A 37 9.34 22.46 6.86
CA GLY A 37 10.73 22.54 6.40
C GLY A 37 11.74 21.67 7.16
N LYS A 38 11.29 20.94 8.20
CA LYS A 38 12.15 20.09 9.05
C LYS A 38 11.77 18.61 8.98
N VAL A 39 10.50 18.31 8.71
CA VAL A 39 9.96 16.94 8.64
C VAL A 39 9.49 16.64 7.22
N GLY A 40 9.94 15.50 6.68
CA GLY A 40 9.52 15.02 5.36
C GLY A 40 8.08 14.52 5.37
N PHE A 41 7.37 14.59 4.24
CA PHE A 41 5.97 14.14 4.19
C PHE A 41 5.83 12.62 4.43
N GLY A 42 6.78 11.80 3.99
CA GLY A 42 6.82 10.36 4.29
C GLY A 42 7.00 10.08 5.79
N GLU A 43 7.94 10.79 6.43
CA GLU A 43 8.15 10.76 7.89
C GLU A 43 6.85 11.14 8.62
N LEU A 44 6.22 12.26 8.25
CA LEU A 44 4.99 12.73 8.87
C LEU A 44 3.85 11.74 8.70
N ALA A 45 3.65 11.18 7.50
CA ALA A 45 2.58 10.21 7.25
C ALA A 45 2.74 8.94 8.10
N LEU A 46 3.98 8.46 8.26
CA LEU A 46 4.27 7.32 9.12
C LEU A 46 4.07 7.67 10.61
N TRP A 47 4.51 8.85 11.04
CA TRP A 47 4.33 9.33 12.42
C TRP A 47 2.85 9.52 12.78
N LEU A 48 2.03 10.06 11.88
CA LEU A 48 0.59 10.25 12.11
C LEU A 48 -0.14 8.95 12.41
N VAL A 49 0.22 7.86 11.74
CA VAL A 49 -0.43 6.55 11.92
C VAL A 49 0.13 5.79 13.11
N THR A 50 1.44 5.84 13.32
CA THR A 50 2.10 5.08 14.40
C THR A 50 2.08 5.79 15.74
N GLN A 51 1.82 7.11 15.75
CA GLN A 51 1.94 8.01 16.89
C GLN A 51 3.32 7.97 17.58
N ARG A 52 4.33 7.46 16.88
CA ARG A 52 5.72 7.40 17.31
C ARG A 52 6.57 7.98 16.20
N ARG A 53 7.49 8.87 16.54
CA ARG A 53 8.37 9.46 15.52
C ARG A 53 9.22 8.34 14.91
N PRO A 54 9.20 8.15 13.58
CA PRO A 54 9.93 7.06 12.95
C PRO A 54 11.43 7.32 12.94
N GLU A 55 12.22 6.25 12.96
CA GLU A 55 13.67 6.34 12.80
C GLU A 55 14.02 6.56 11.31
N PRO A 56 15.21 7.09 10.99
CA PRO A 56 15.61 7.33 9.60
C PRO A 56 15.48 6.09 8.69
N GLY A 57 15.79 4.90 9.21
CA GLY A 57 15.65 3.64 8.48
C GLY A 57 14.19 3.27 8.17
N ASP A 58 13.25 3.60 9.07
CA ASP A 58 11.81 3.40 8.85
C ASP A 58 11.33 4.28 7.69
N VAL A 59 11.71 5.56 7.72
CA VAL A 59 11.38 6.53 6.68
C VAL A 59 11.93 6.07 5.33
N ARG A 60 13.18 5.60 5.29
CA ARG A 60 13.83 5.15 4.06
C ARG A 60 13.09 3.98 3.39
N VAL A 61 12.67 2.98 4.17
CA VAL A 61 11.90 1.83 3.66
C VAL A 61 10.49 2.28 3.26
N PHE A 62 9.85 3.09 4.10
CA PHE A 62 8.49 3.57 3.85
C PHE A 62 8.39 4.38 2.55
N GLU A 63 9.30 5.34 2.33
CA GLU A 63 9.32 6.12 1.10
C GLU A 63 9.63 5.26 -0.13
N ALA A 64 10.51 4.25 -0.01
CA ALA A 64 10.75 3.30 -1.08
C ALA A 64 9.49 2.51 -1.45
N VAL A 65 8.68 2.13 -0.46
CA VAL A 65 7.36 1.51 -0.68
C VAL A 65 6.42 2.47 -1.41
N LEU A 66 6.34 3.73 -0.98
CA LEU A 66 5.49 4.73 -1.64
C LEU A 66 5.89 4.92 -3.10
N VAL A 67 7.18 5.02 -3.40
CA VAL A 67 7.69 5.10 -4.79
C VAL A 67 7.31 3.86 -5.60
N ALA A 68 7.47 2.66 -5.02
CA ALA A 68 7.16 1.40 -5.70
C ALA A 68 5.68 1.20 -6.05
N LEU A 69 4.78 1.92 -5.35
CA LEU A 69 3.33 1.86 -5.51
C LEU A 69 2.73 3.09 -6.20
N ALA A 70 3.51 4.14 -6.44
CA ALA A 70 3.04 5.43 -6.92
C ALA A 70 2.33 5.33 -8.27
N ASP A 71 2.98 4.74 -9.28
CA ASP A 71 2.38 4.62 -10.60
C ASP A 71 2.79 3.39 -11.43
N HIS A 72 1.90 2.95 -12.33
CA HIS A 72 2.10 1.82 -13.26
C HIS A 72 1.47 2.08 -14.65
N GLY A 73 1.40 3.34 -15.09
CA GLY A 73 0.80 3.74 -16.35
C GLY A 73 -0.72 3.76 -16.32
N PHE A 74 -1.37 3.51 -17.47
CA PHE A 74 -2.83 3.50 -17.64
C PHE A 74 -3.51 2.31 -16.95
N THR A 75 -3.44 2.27 -15.62
CA THR A 75 -4.28 1.41 -14.80
C THR A 75 -5.74 1.87 -14.87
N PRO A 76 -6.71 1.03 -14.50
CA PRO A 76 -8.11 1.46 -14.43
C PRO A 76 -8.31 2.70 -13.56
N THR A 77 -7.56 2.85 -12.46
CA THR A 77 -7.64 4.04 -11.60
C THR A 77 -7.17 5.31 -12.31
N ALA A 78 -6.07 5.23 -13.08
CA ALA A 78 -5.55 6.36 -13.85
C ALA A 78 -6.47 6.75 -15.01
N ILE A 79 -7.00 5.75 -15.73
CA ILE A 79 -7.98 5.96 -16.81
C ILE A 79 -9.24 6.63 -16.26
N THR A 80 -9.80 6.11 -15.17
CA THR A 80 -10.97 6.69 -14.51
C THR A 80 -10.71 8.13 -14.08
N THR A 81 -9.58 8.41 -13.42
CA THR A 81 -9.23 9.79 -13.04
C THR A 81 -9.22 10.74 -14.23
N ARG A 82 -8.61 10.35 -15.36
CA ARG A 82 -8.57 11.20 -16.57
C ARG A 82 -9.95 11.37 -17.21
N LEU A 83 -10.76 10.32 -17.27
CA LEU A 83 -12.13 10.40 -17.81
C LEU A 83 -13.05 11.25 -16.92
N THR A 84 -12.93 11.16 -15.60
CA THR A 84 -13.66 12.04 -14.69
C THR A 84 -13.22 13.49 -14.86
N TYR A 85 -11.91 13.74 -15.01
CA TYR A 85 -11.38 15.07 -15.29
C TYR A 85 -11.87 15.64 -16.61
N LEU A 86 -11.91 14.83 -17.68
CA LEU A 86 -12.48 15.22 -18.98
C LEU A 86 -13.93 15.72 -18.83
N SER A 87 -14.73 15.04 -18.00
CA SER A 87 -16.14 15.39 -17.80
C SER A 87 -16.35 16.61 -16.90
N ALA A 88 -15.47 16.86 -15.93
CA ALA A 88 -15.59 17.93 -14.94
C ALA A 88 -14.20 18.51 -14.59
N PRO A 89 -13.59 19.31 -15.49
CA PRO A 89 -12.22 19.79 -15.34
C PRO A 89 -12.03 20.78 -14.17
N ASP A 90 -13.12 21.33 -13.64
CA ASP A 90 -13.17 22.17 -12.44
C ASP A 90 -13.15 21.34 -11.13
N SER A 91 -13.40 20.03 -11.21
CA SER A 91 -13.45 19.13 -10.05
C SER A 91 -12.23 18.20 -9.98
N VAL A 92 -11.05 18.80 -9.75
CA VAL A 92 -9.79 18.05 -9.60
C VAL A 92 -9.88 17.02 -8.46
N GLN A 93 -10.47 17.40 -7.33
CA GLN A 93 -10.72 16.51 -6.20
C GLN A 93 -11.67 15.36 -6.56
N GLY A 94 -12.67 15.62 -7.42
CA GLY A 94 -13.59 14.59 -7.91
C GLY A 94 -12.88 13.58 -8.80
N ALA A 95 -12.01 14.05 -9.70
CA ALA A 95 -11.19 13.19 -10.54
C ALA A 95 -10.17 12.34 -9.75
N LEU A 96 -9.53 12.93 -8.74
CA LEU A 96 -8.65 12.21 -7.82
C LEU A 96 -9.44 11.12 -7.06
N ALA A 97 -10.57 11.51 -6.46
CA ALA A 97 -11.42 10.59 -5.70
C ALA A 97 -11.91 9.43 -6.57
N ALA A 98 -12.34 9.70 -7.81
CA ALA A 98 -12.80 8.67 -8.74
C ALA A 98 -11.73 7.59 -9.02
N GLY A 99 -10.46 7.99 -9.19
CA GLY A 99 -9.37 7.04 -9.34
C GLY A 99 -9.10 6.25 -8.06
N LEU A 100 -9.09 6.91 -6.90
CA LEU A 100 -8.85 6.28 -5.60
C LEU A 100 -9.95 5.27 -5.23
N LEU A 101 -11.21 5.58 -5.55
CA LEU A 101 -12.36 4.68 -5.35
C LEU A 101 -12.23 3.37 -6.14
N GLY A 102 -11.44 3.35 -7.22
CA GLY A 102 -11.10 2.15 -7.97
C GLY A 102 -10.08 1.23 -7.26
N GLY A 103 -9.49 1.67 -6.15
CA GLY A 103 -8.59 0.87 -5.31
C GLY A 103 -9.35 -0.15 -4.46
N GLY A 104 -9.00 -1.43 -4.57
CA GLY A 104 -9.71 -2.51 -3.88
C GLY A 104 -9.04 -3.88 -4.04
N SER A 105 -9.80 -4.97 -3.98
CA SER A 105 -9.25 -6.34 -3.97
C SER A 105 -8.45 -6.70 -5.24
N ARG A 106 -8.78 -6.13 -6.39
CA ARG A 106 -8.10 -6.43 -7.66
C ARG A 106 -6.87 -5.54 -7.91
N PHE A 107 -6.92 -4.28 -7.47
CA PHE A 107 -5.86 -3.29 -7.64
C PHE A 107 -5.57 -2.63 -6.30
N LEU A 108 -4.30 -2.57 -5.89
CA LEU A 108 -3.83 -2.01 -4.61
C LEU A 108 -4.12 -2.86 -3.35
N GLY A 109 -5.14 -3.73 -3.37
CA GLY A 109 -5.49 -4.57 -2.21
C GLY A 109 -4.45 -5.63 -1.82
N VAL A 110 -3.64 -6.11 -2.77
CA VAL A 110 -2.62 -7.15 -2.52
C VAL A 110 -1.60 -6.72 -1.46
N THR A 111 -1.32 -5.42 -1.32
CA THR A 111 -0.43 -4.88 -0.28
C THR A 111 -0.96 -5.23 1.12
N GLU A 112 -2.25 -5.03 1.35
CA GLU A 112 -2.91 -5.34 2.61
C GLU A 112 -3.12 -6.83 2.81
N ASP A 113 -3.61 -7.53 1.78
CA ASP A 113 -3.84 -8.97 1.85
C ASP A 113 -2.53 -9.73 2.18
N CYS A 114 -1.41 -9.29 1.63
CA CYS A 114 -0.10 -9.90 1.89
C CYS A 114 0.43 -9.54 3.27
N GLY A 115 0.39 -8.26 3.66
CA GLY A 115 0.84 -7.85 4.99
C GLY A 115 0.03 -8.53 6.09
N ALA A 116 -1.30 -8.56 5.99
CA ALA A 116 -2.18 -9.26 6.93
C ALA A 116 -1.91 -10.77 6.95
N PHE A 117 -1.81 -11.42 5.78
CA PHE A 117 -1.52 -12.85 5.70
C PHE A 117 -0.20 -13.23 6.38
N LEU A 118 0.86 -12.46 6.15
CA LEU A 118 2.16 -12.71 6.78
C LEU A 118 2.10 -12.43 8.28
N HIS A 119 1.42 -11.34 8.67
CA HIS A 119 1.27 -10.95 10.06
C HIS A 119 0.54 -12.00 10.88
N ASP A 120 -0.55 -12.57 10.37
CA ASP A 120 -1.29 -13.65 11.05
C ASP A 120 -0.38 -14.86 11.33
N ILE A 121 0.49 -15.23 10.39
CA ILE A 121 1.45 -16.33 10.58
C ILE A 121 2.51 -15.98 11.62
N VAL A 122 3.08 -14.77 11.54
CA VAL A 122 4.10 -14.28 12.48
C VAL A 122 3.53 -14.20 13.89
N ALA A 123 2.33 -13.62 14.05
CA ALA A 123 1.64 -13.45 15.32
C ALA A 123 1.16 -14.78 15.95
N ALA A 124 0.94 -15.82 15.15
CA ALA A 124 0.64 -17.16 15.64
C ALA A 124 1.86 -17.92 16.19
N HIS A 125 3.09 -17.44 15.94
CA HIS A 125 4.34 -18.12 16.31
C HIS A 125 5.35 -17.26 17.10
N PRO A 126 4.94 -16.37 18.05
CA PRO A 126 5.82 -15.33 18.59
C PRO A 126 7.02 -15.87 19.38
N GLN A 127 6.92 -17.06 19.98
CA GLN A 127 8.01 -17.72 20.72
C GLN A 127 8.75 -18.79 19.90
N ARG A 128 8.42 -18.91 18.61
CA ARG A 128 8.93 -19.96 17.71
C ARG A 128 9.36 -19.40 16.36
N LEU A 129 9.49 -18.07 16.24
CA LEU A 129 10.09 -17.51 15.04
C LEU A 129 11.54 -17.95 14.96
N PRO A 130 12.01 -18.36 13.78
CA PRO A 130 13.43 -18.63 13.57
C PRO A 130 14.26 -17.38 13.87
N ASP A 131 15.50 -17.58 14.32
CA ASP A 131 16.47 -16.50 14.40
C ASP A 131 16.63 -15.83 13.03
N GLU A 132 17.02 -14.56 13.01
CA GLU A 132 17.14 -13.78 11.78
C GLU A 132 18.06 -14.42 10.73
N ALA A 133 19.09 -15.14 11.19
CA ALA A 133 20.06 -15.86 10.36
C ALA A 133 19.69 -17.33 10.08
N ASP A 134 18.62 -17.88 10.69
CA ASP A 134 18.18 -19.26 10.46
C ASP A 134 17.33 -19.37 9.17
N GLU A 135 17.99 -19.28 8.02
CA GLU A 135 17.32 -19.42 6.71
C GLU A 135 16.54 -20.73 6.59
N ALA A 136 17.08 -21.83 7.13
CA ALA A 136 16.42 -23.12 7.10
C ALA A 136 15.14 -23.14 7.95
N GLY A 137 15.12 -22.43 9.08
CA GLY A 137 13.93 -22.22 9.89
C GLY A 137 12.87 -21.41 9.17
N TRP A 138 13.25 -20.32 8.51
CA TRP A 138 12.33 -19.54 7.68
C TRP A 138 11.75 -20.37 6.53
N ASP A 139 12.57 -21.19 5.88
CA ASP A 139 12.13 -22.09 4.82
C ASP A 139 11.15 -23.16 5.34
N ARG A 140 11.37 -23.72 6.53
CA ARG A 140 10.43 -24.66 7.16
C ARG A 140 9.07 -24.00 7.45
N LEU A 141 9.08 -22.81 8.04
CA LEU A 141 7.85 -22.05 8.33
C LEU A 141 7.11 -21.69 7.05
N ALA A 142 7.81 -21.16 6.05
CA ALA A 142 7.24 -20.84 4.75
C ALA A 142 6.65 -22.06 4.05
N LEU A 143 7.34 -23.21 4.10
CA LEU A 143 6.88 -24.45 3.48
C LEU A 143 5.57 -24.94 4.12
N GLN A 144 5.47 -24.87 5.45
CA GLN A 144 4.22 -25.14 6.16
C GLN A 144 3.11 -24.17 5.73
N THR A 145 3.39 -22.87 5.67
CA THR A 145 2.44 -21.83 5.24
C THR A 145 1.91 -22.08 3.83
N VAL A 146 2.79 -22.39 2.87
CA VAL A 146 2.38 -22.68 1.49
C VAL A 146 1.55 -23.97 1.41
N ARG A 147 1.93 -25.02 2.16
CA ARG A 147 1.16 -26.28 2.21
C ARG A 147 -0.26 -26.07 2.75
N VAL A 148 -0.41 -25.31 3.83
CA VAL A 148 -1.72 -25.01 4.42
C VAL A 148 -2.59 -24.22 3.44
N ALA A 149 -2.05 -23.16 2.84
CA ALA A 149 -2.78 -22.38 1.84
C ALA A 149 -3.21 -23.24 0.64
N HIS A 150 -2.30 -24.09 0.14
CA HIS A 150 -2.58 -24.98 -0.98
C HIS A 150 -3.66 -26.03 -0.65
N ALA A 151 -3.59 -26.68 0.52
CA ALA A 151 -4.59 -27.65 0.98
C ALA A 151 -5.98 -27.02 1.11
N GLN A 152 -6.05 -25.75 1.52
CA GLN A 152 -7.29 -24.97 1.61
C GLN A 152 -7.74 -24.36 0.28
N ARG A 153 -7.03 -24.62 -0.83
CA ARG A 153 -7.26 -24.01 -2.15
C ARG A 153 -7.25 -22.48 -2.13
N ARG A 154 -6.54 -21.89 -1.16
CA ARG A 154 -6.31 -20.44 -1.04
C ARG A 154 -5.05 -20.06 -1.79
N ARG A 155 -5.03 -18.84 -2.34
CA ARG A 155 -3.81 -18.25 -2.88
C ARG A 155 -2.95 -17.71 -1.75
N VAL A 156 -1.63 -17.74 -1.92
CA VAL A 156 -0.69 -16.99 -1.09
C VAL A 156 -0.60 -15.58 -1.66
N PRO A 157 -1.09 -14.54 -0.96
CA PRO A 157 -1.04 -13.17 -1.48
C PRO A 157 0.41 -12.73 -1.69
N GLY A 158 0.67 -11.98 -2.75
CA GLY A 158 2.02 -11.56 -3.13
C GLY A 158 2.83 -12.59 -3.95
N LEU A 159 2.33 -13.83 -4.13
CA LEU A 159 2.94 -14.84 -4.98
C LEU A 159 2.26 -14.92 -6.37
N GLY A 160 3.03 -14.62 -7.41
CA GLY A 160 2.59 -14.55 -8.81
C GLY A 160 2.32 -13.12 -9.28
N HIS A 161 2.46 -12.88 -10.58
CA HIS A 161 2.25 -11.57 -11.20
C HIS A 161 1.64 -11.70 -12.63
N PRO A 162 0.70 -10.81 -13.01
CA PRO A 162 0.06 -10.86 -14.34
C PRO A 162 1.02 -10.55 -15.49
N VAL A 163 1.90 -9.55 -15.33
CA VAL A 163 2.90 -9.12 -16.33
C VAL A 163 4.26 -9.81 -16.14
N HIS A 164 4.94 -9.57 -15.00
CA HIS A 164 6.23 -10.16 -14.71
C HIS A 164 6.13 -11.68 -14.50
N LYS A 165 6.56 -12.50 -15.46
CA LYS A 165 6.52 -13.96 -15.34
C LYS A 165 7.74 -14.56 -14.64
N VAL A 166 8.88 -13.87 -14.74
CA VAL A 166 10.16 -14.34 -14.18
C VAL A 166 10.45 -13.68 -12.84
N ARG A 167 10.41 -12.35 -12.77
CA ARG A 167 10.72 -11.57 -11.56
C ARG A 167 10.07 -10.19 -11.63
N ASP A 168 9.44 -9.75 -10.54
CA ASP A 168 9.10 -8.35 -10.37
C ASP A 168 10.38 -7.57 -9.99
N PRO A 169 10.76 -6.52 -10.75
CA PRO A 169 12.01 -5.81 -10.51
C PRO A 169 12.05 -5.08 -9.17
N ARG A 170 10.89 -4.80 -8.55
CA ARG A 170 10.81 -4.05 -7.28
C ARG A 170 11.17 -4.89 -6.08
N THR A 171 10.82 -6.17 -6.08
CA THR A 171 11.02 -7.08 -4.95
C THR A 171 12.46 -7.12 -4.44
N PRO A 172 13.49 -7.38 -5.26
CA PRO A 172 14.86 -7.40 -4.74
C PRO A 172 15.39 -6.04 -4.31
N VAL A 173 14.90 -4.96 -4.91
CA VAL A 173 15.32 -3.60 -4.53
C VAL A 173 14.78 -3.26 -3.15
N LEU A 174 13.50 -3.54 -2.88
CA LEU A 174 12.90 -3.31 -1.57
C LEU A 174 13.49 -4.19 -0.47
N LEU A 175 13.74 -5.48 -0.76
CA LEU A 175 14.41 -6.37 0.19
C LEU A 175 15.80 -5.85 0.57
N ARG A 176 16.59 -5.39 -0.41
CA ARG A 176 17.91 -4.79 -0.16
C ARG A 176 17.81 -3.50 0.64
N ILE A 177 16.90 -2.58 0.28
CA ILE A 177 16.71 -1.33 1.04
C ILE A 177 16.33 -1.64 2.49
N ALA A 178 15.46 -2.62 2.73
CA ALA A 178 15.11 -3.03 4.09
C ALA A 178 16.31 -3.61 4.85
N GLU A 179 17.13 -4.46 4.21
CA GLU A 179 18.37 -4.99 4.79
C GLU A 179 19.36 -3.86 5.14
N ASP A 180 19.68 -2.99 4.18
CA ASP A 180 20.64 -1.89 4.33
C ASP A 180 20.25 -0.90 5.45
N ASN A 181 18.97 -0.87 5.83
CA ASN A 181 18.44 0.01 6.88
C ASN A 181 18.09 -0.73 8.18
N GLY A 182 18.41 -2.04 8.30
CA GLY A 182 18.11 -2.82 9.51
C GLY A 182 16.60 -2.96 9.77
N ARG A 183 15.82 -3.06 8.70
CA ARG A 183 14.34 -3.14 8.67
C ARG A 183 13.80 -4.30 7.86
N LYS A 184 14.66 -5.23 7.43
CA LYS A 184 14.19 -6.56 7.04
C LYS A 184 13.76 -7.24 8.32
N GLY A 185 12.46 -7.44 8.52
CA GLY A 185 11.89 -8.07 9.71
C GLY A 185 11.32 -9.47 9.41
N PRO A 186 10.53 -10.03 10.34
CA PRO A 186 9.90 -11.33 10.19
C PRO A 186 9.01 -11.47 8.94
N HIS A 187 8.27 -10.41 8.56
CA HIS A 187 7.33 -10.47 7.45
C HIS A 187 8.08 -10.55 6.11
N LEU A 188 9.12 -9.73 5.92
CA LEU A 188 9.96 -9.78 4.72
C LEU A 188 10.75 -11.10 4.63
N ARG A 189 11.28 -11.61 5.75
CA ARG A 189 11.98 -12.92 5.76
C ARG A 189 11.05 -14.07 5.39
N LEU A 190 9.84 -14.11 5.97
CA LEU A 190 8.83 -15.10 5.62
C LEU A 190 8.40 -14.97 4.15
N PHE A 191 8.20 -13.75 3.67
CA PHE A 191 7.83 -13.49 2.27
C PHE A 191 8.90 -13.98 1.29
N GLU A 192 10.17 -13.72 1.58
CA GLU A 192 11.30 -14.19 0.77
C GLU A 192 11.42 -15.73 0.81
N ALA A 193 11.25 -16.34 1.98
CA ALA A 193 11.24 -17.79 2.16
C ALA A 193 10.10 -18.48 1.38
N VAL A 194 8.90 -17.90 1.36
CA VAL A 194 7.80 -18.35 0.49
C VAL A 194 8.24 -18.35 -0.98
N GLY A 195 8.97 -17.32 -1.41
CA GLY A 195 9.56 -17.25 -2.74
C GLY A 195 10.50 -18.40 -3.06
N ARG A 196 11.29 -18.87 -2.09
CA ARG A 196 12.23 -19.99 -2.25
C ARG A 196 11.53 -21.36 -2.28
N VAL A 197 10.58 -21.59 -1.37
CA VAL A 197 10.07 -22.95 -1.11
C VAL A 197 8.78 -23.31 -1.85
N HIS A 198 8.02 -22.33 -2.36
CA HIS A 198 6.74 -22.61 -3.00
C HIS A 198 6.78 -23.61 -4.18
N PRO A 199 7.86 -23.73 -4.99
CA PRO A 199 7.87 -24.68 -6.11
C PRO A 199 7.73 -26.14 -5.64
N GLN A 200 8.19 -26.45 -4.43
CA GLN A 200 8.07 -27.78 -3.82
C GLN A 200 6.62 -28.20 -3.57
N VAL A 201 5.71 -27.22 -3.45
CA VAL A 201 4.28 -27.46 -3.21
C VAL A 201 3.47 -27.25 -4.49
N LEU A 202 3.81 -26.23 -5.26
CA LEU A 202 3.01 -25.82 -6.43
C LEU A 202 3.45 -26.50 -7.74
N GLY A 203 4.60 -27.17 -7.77
CA GLY A 203 5.15 -27.82 -8.97
C GLY A 203 5.59 -26.84 -10.06
N ARG A 204 5.61 -25.53 -9.76
CA ARG A 204 6.02 -24.46 -10.67
C ARG A 204 6.53 -23.27 -9.89
N THR A 205 7.36 -22.46 -10.54
CA THR A 205 7.87 -21.21 -9.98
C THR A 205 6.96 -20.04 -10.35
N LEU A 206 6.65 -19.21 -9.36
CA LEU A 206 5.91 -17.96 -9.47
C LEU A 206 6.75 -16.84 -8.84
N PRO A 207 6.81 -15.65 -9.45
CA PRO A 207 7.57 -14.55 -8.87
C PRO A 207 6.84 -13.96 -7.67
N LEU A 208 7.59 -13.54 -6.65
CA LEU A 208 7.09 -12.60 -5.67
C LEU A 208 6.79 -11.25 -6.36
N ASN A 209 5.65 -10.63 -6.05
CA ASN A 209 5.22 -9.38 -6.68
C ASN A 209 5.51 -8.15 -5.82
N GLY A 210 5.54 -6.99 -6.47
CA GLY A 210 5.86 -5.70 -5.86
C GLY A 210 4.87 -5.27 -4.78
N ALA A 211 3.57 -5.52 -4.97
CA ALA A 211 2.57 -5.19 -3.95
C ALA A 211 2.77 -6.04 -2.68
N GLY A 212 3.10 -7.33 -2.83
CA GLY A 212 3.35 -8.25 -1.73
C GLY A 212 4.56 -7.85 -0.89
N VAL A 213 5.70 -7.55 -1.54
CA VAL A 213 6.90 -7.07 -0.80
C VAL A 213 6.63 -5.73 -0.11
N CYS A 214 5.82 -4.85 -0.69
CA CYS A 214 5.42 -3.61 -0.03
C CYS A 214 4.57 -3.90 1.20
N GLY A 215 3.62 -4.83 1.11
CA GLY A 215 2.81 -5.27 2.25
C GLY A 215 3.65 -5.84 3.39
N ALA A 216 4.61 -6.71 3.06
CA ALA A 216 5.56 -7.28 4.02
C ALA A 216 6.43 -6.20 4.67
N ALA A 217 6.97 -5.26 3.89
CA ALA A 217 7.79 -4.17 4.40
C ALA A 217 7.00 -3.25 5.35
N LEU A 218 5.77 -2.86 4.97
CA LEU A 218 4.94 -2.02 5.84
C LEU A 218 4.56 -2.73 7.14
N ALA A 219 4.34 -4.05 7.11
CA ALA A 219 4.10 -4.84 8.31
C ALA A 219 5.34 -4.91 9.22
N ASP A 220 6.55 -5.01 8.64
CA ASP A 220 7.82 -4.94 9.41
C ASP A 220 8.08 -3.55 10.03
N LEU A 221 7.55 -2.48 9.43
CA LEU A 221 7.56 -1.14 10.04
C LEU A 221 6.54 -0.97 11.18
N GLY A 222 5.74 -2.01 11.49
CA GLY A 222 4.77 -2.01 12.58
C GLY A 222 3.50 -1.22 12.29
N LEU A 223 3.16 -1.01 11.02
CA LEU A 223 1.91 -0.38 10.63
C LEU A 223 0.72 -1.31 10.91
N PRO A 224 -0.44 -0.78 11.34
CA PRO A 224 -1.64 -1.60 11.52
C PRO A 224 -2.02 -2.29 10.21
N VAL A 225 -2.08 -3.63 10.22
CA VAL A 225 -2.23 -4.40 8.98
C VAL A 225 -3.53 -4.11 8.22
N GLY A 226 -4.60 -3.72 8.92
CA GLY A 226 -5.86 -3.30 8.31
C GLY A 226 -5.85 -1.90 7.67
N LEU A 227 -4.73 -1.18 7.74
CA LEU A 227 -4.54 0.13 7.11
C LEU A 227 -3.52 0.10 5.96
N LEU A 228 -2.94 -1.06 5.64
CA LEU A 228 -1.86 -1.16 4.66
C LEU A 228 -2.29 -0.71 3.26
N ARG A 229 -3.56 -0.94 2.89
CA ARG A 229 -4.10 -0.42 1.63
C ARG A 229 -4.15 1.10 1.61
N GLY A 230 -4.34 1.74 2.77
CA GLY A 230 -4.32 3.20 2.91
C GLY A 230 -3.00 3.80 2.43
N PHE A 231 -1.86 3.13 2.67
CA PHE A 231 -0.55 3.58 2.18
C PHE A 231 -0.35 3.34 0.69
N ALA A 232 -0.93 2.27 0.14
CA ALA A 232 -0.98 2.08 -1.30
C ALA A 232 -1.82 3.18 -2.00
N LEU A 233 -2.91 3.61 -1.36
CA LEU A 233 -3.73 4.73 -1.83
C LEU A 233 -2.98 6.06 -1.68
N LEU A 234 -2.28 6.30 -0.57
CA LEU A 234 -1.43 7.48 -0.38
C LEU A 234 -0.40 7.62 -1.51
N ALA A 235 0.31 6.52 -1.81
CA ALA A 235 1.24 6.47 -2.94
C ALA A 235 0.53 6.74 -4.28
N ARG A 236 -0.62 6.09 -4.50
CA ARG A 236 -1.39 6.23 -5.74
C ARG A 236 -1.88 7.66 -5.96
N THR A 237 -2.22 8.40 -4.90
CA THR A 237 -2.60 9.82 -5.00
C THR A 237 -1.52 10.65 -5.71
N ALA A 238 -0.24 10.41 -5.42
CA ALA A 238 0.86 11.10 -6.11
C ALA A 238 0.90 10.77 -7.62
N GLY A 239 0.71 9.50 -7.98
CA GLY A 239 0.62 9.08 -9.39
C GLY A 239 -0.58 9.68 -10.11
N LEU A 240 -1.75 9.71 -9.47
CA LEU A 240 -2.97 10.29 -10.05
C LEU A 240 -2.86 11.81 -10.25
N LEU A 241 -2.22 12.53 -9.33
CA LEU A 241 -1.89 13.94 -9.54
C LEU A 241 -0.98 14.13 -10.76
N GLY A 242 0.04 13.27 -10.93
CA GLY A 242 0.87 13.26 -12.12
C GLY A 242 0.05 13.02 -13.40
N HIS A 243 -0.89 12.08 -13.35
CA HIS A 243 -1.78 11.83 -14.48
C HIS A 243 -2.65 13.03 -14.84
N LEU A 244 -3.22 13.74 -13.85
CA LEU A 244 -4.00 14.95 -14.09
C LEU A 244 -3.17 16.10 -14.65
N ALA A 245 -1.97 16.31 -14.10
CA ALA A 245 -1.04 17.33 -14.59
C ALA A 245 -0.64 17.06 -16.06
N GLU A 246 -0.42 15.79 -16.42
CA GLU A 246 -0.20 15.42 -17.81
C GLU A 246 -1.46 15.59 -18.66
N GLU A 247 -2.65 15.21 -18.17
CA GLU A 247 -3.92 15.38 -18.90
C GLU A 247 -4.20 16.85 -19.26
N GLN A 248 -3.84 17.80 -18.38
CA GLN A 248 -3.96 19.24 -18.67
C GLN A 248 -3.04 19.71 -19.81
N ARG A 249 -1.86 19.10 -19.95
CA ARG A 249 -0.84 19.49 -20.95
C ARG A 249 -0.97 18.71 -22.25
N ALA A 250 -1.33 17.43 -22.17
CA ALA A 250 -1.37 16.46 -23.25
C ALA A 250 -2.56 15.51 -23.00
N PRO A 251 -3.78 15.97 -23.32
CA PRO A 251 -4.99 15.22 -23.02
C PRO A 251 -5.10 13.95 -23.86
N VAL A 252 -5.54 12.86 -23.24
CA VAL A 252 -5.85 11.59 -23.90
C VAL A 252 -7.27 11.10 -23.55
N GLY A 253 -7.93 11.73 -22.57
CA GLY A 253 -9.24 11.32 -22.09
C GLY A 253 -10.28 11.27 -23.20
N MET A 254 -10.27 12.26 -24.11
CA MET A 254 -11.20 12.28 -25.24
C MET A 254 -10.97 11.11 -26.20
N ASP A 255 -9.70 10.77 -26.48
CA ASP A 255 -9.36 9.64 -27.36
C ASP A 255 -9.79 8.31 -26.73
N VAL A 256 -9.57 8.14 -25.42
CA VAL A 256 -10.04 6.98 -24.67
C VAL A 256 -11.57 6.87 -24.73
N TYR A 257 -12.29 7.98 -24.49
CA TYR A 257 -13.75 8.00 -24.55
C TYR A 257 -14.26 7.66 -25.97
N LEU A 258 -13.77 8.34 -27.00
CA LEU A 258 -14.18 8.10 -28.40
C LEU A 258 -13.82 6.69 -28.87
N SER A 259 -12.71 6.13 -28.40
CA SER A 259 -12.33 4.75 -28.73
C SER A 259 -13.37 3.75 -28.23
N VAL A 260 -13.99 3.98 -27.07
CA VAL A 260 -15.06 3.11 -26.55
C VAL A 260 -16.38 3.41 -27.25
N ASP A 261 -16.78 4.68 -27.30
CA ASP A 261 -18.06 5.14 -27.84
C ASP A 261 -18.25 4.70 -29.32
N ARG A 262 -17.25 4.95 -30.17
CA ARG A 262 -17.33 4.65 -31.62
C ARG A 262 -17.23 3.16 -31.95
N ASN A 263 -16.76 2.33 -31.02
CA ASN A 263 -16.62 0.88 -31.21
C ASN A 263 -17.71 0.09 -30.47
N ALA A 264 -18.64 0.77 -29.79
CA ALA A 264 -19.78 0.13 -29.18
C ALA A 264 -20.66 -0.52 -30.26
N ARG A 265 -20.92 -1.82 -30.12
CA ARG A 265 -21.85 -2.56 -30.98
C ARG A 265 -23.09 -2.89 -30.15
N TYR A 266 -24.26 -2.54 -30.68
CA TYR A 266 -25.50 -3.00 -30.10
C TYR A 266 -25.55 -4.54 -30.15
N ALA A 267 -25.80 -5.17 -29.00
CA ALA A 267 -26.01 -6.61 -28.89
C ALA A 267 -27.44 -6.83 -28.38
N ASP A 268 -28.26 -7.53 -29.17
CA ASP A 268 -29.62 -7.88 -28.77
C ASP A 268 -29.59 -8.91 -27.64
N PRO A 269 -30.26 -8.68 -26.50
CA PRO A 269 -30.31 -9.63 -25.39
C PRO A 269 -30.92 -11.00 -25.74
N SER A 270 -31.68 -11.09 -26.83
CA SER A 270 -32.30 -12.33 -27.33
C SER A 270 -31.40 -13.15 -28.25
N GLY A 271 -30.22 -12.61 -28.63
CA GLY A 271 -29.31 -13.24 -29.58
C GLY A 271 -28.46 -14.35 -28.96
N ASN A 272 -28.71 -15.59 -29.40
CA ASN A 272 -27.70 -16.66 -29.45
C ASN A 272 -26.50 -16.17 -30.27
N GLY A 273 -25.38 -15.90 -29.61
CA GLY A 273 -24.04 -15.75 -30.19
C GLY A 273 -23.09 -16.74 -29.56
#